data_AF-A0A3M8UFY0-F1
#
_entry.id   AF-A0A3M8UFY0-F1
#
_cell.length_a   1.000
_cell.length_b   1.000
_cell.length_c   1.000
_cell.angle_alpha   90.00
_cell.angle_beta   90.00
_cell.angle_gamma   90.00
#
_symmetry.space_group_name_H-M   'P 1'
#
loop_
_entity.id
_entity.type
_entity.pdbx_description
1 polymer ?
#
loop_
_entity_poly.entity_id
_entity_poly.type
_entity_poly.pdbx_seq_one_letter_code
_entity_poly.pdbx_strand_id
1 'polypeptide(L)'
;RAVAERLPLVRHAPSRGGVASLVDPAEAETLGRARLAPLDGAPALRETLRMWLSLHGSWDRTAVALDIHRNTVRQRIARAAALLEADLGDADVRMELWFALKWG
;
A
#
# COMPACT_ATOMS: atom_id res chain seq x y z
N ARG A 1 -16.46 -44.71 -13.33
CA ARG A 1 -17.08 -44.46 -12.01
C ARG A 1 -16.02 -43.73 -11.17
N ALA A 2 -16.00 -42.40 -11.20
CA ALA A 2 -14.95 -41.62 -10.52
C ALA A 2 -15.28 -41.52 -9.02
N VAL A 3 -14.35 -41.97 -8.17
CA VAL A 3 -14.44 -41.88 -6.71
C VAL A 3 -13.78 -40.56 -6.33
N ALA A 4 -14.58 -39.57 -5.93
CA ALA A 4 -14.06 -38.34 -5.35
C ALA A 4 -13.56 -38.66 -3.93
N GLU A 5 -12.25 -38.62 -3.73
CA GLU A 5 -11.64 -38.64 -2.40
C GLU A 5 -12.20 -37.47 -1.60
N ARG A 6 -12.81 -37.77 -0.45
CA ARG A 6 -13.40 -36.79 0.47
C ARG A 6 -12.29 -36.03 1.20
N LEU A 7 -11.61 -35.13 0.50
CA LEU A 7 -10.81 -34.10 1.18
C LEU A 7 -11.79 -33.13 1.86
N PRO A 8 -11.61 -32.84 3.17
CA PRO A 8 -12.50 -31.93 3.88
C PRO A 8 -12.45 -30.54 3.25
N LEU A 9 -13.57 -30.12 2.67
CA LEU A 9 -13.75 -28.78 2.13
C LEU A 9 -13.85 -27.79 3.29
N VAL A 10 -12.76 -27.09 3.60
CA VAL A 10 -12.79 -25.98 4.57
C VAL A 10 -13.47 -24.79 3.90
N ARG A 11 -14.69 -24.48 4.34
CA ARG A 11 -15.34 -23.22 4.00
C ARG A 11 -14.88 -22.16 4.99
N HIS A 12 -14.04 -21.23 4.55
CA HIS A 12 -13.90 -19.97 5.25
C HIS A 12 -15.24 -19.24 5.14
N ALA A 13 -16.03 -19.27 6.22
CA ALA A 13 -17.14 -18.34 6.37
C ALA A 13 -16.55 -16.94 6.20
N PRO A 14 -17.19 -16.04 5.42
CA PRO A 14 -16.67 -14.70 5.26
C PRO A 14 -16.59 -14.09 6.66
N SER A 15 -15.37 -13.94 7.16
CA SER A 15 -15.13 -13.00 8.25
C SER A 15 -15.70 -11.67 7.78
N ARG A 16 -16.13 -10.79 8.70
CA ARG A 16 -16.54 -9.42 8.31
C ARG A 16 -15.41 -8.63 7.62
N GLY A 17 -14.23 -9.22 7.38
CA GLY A 17 -13.11 -8.66 6.65
C GLY A 17 -13.26 -8.78 5.13
N GLY A 18 -12.89 -7.71 4.42
CA GLY A 18 -12.80 -7.71 2.96
C GLY A 18 -11.67 -8.60 2.43
N VAL A 19 -11.34 -8.45 1.14
CA VAL A 19 -10.31 -9.25 0.43
C VAL A 19 -8.97 -9.32 1.16
N ALA A 20 -8.58 -8.27 1.89
CA ALA A 20 -7.36 -8.25 2.70
C ALA A 20 -7.31 -9.34 3.79
N SER A 21 -8.46 -9.88 4.22
CA SER A 21 -8.52 -10.99 5.20
C SER A 21 -8.05 -12.34 4.62
N LEU A 22 -7.85 -12.42 3.30
CA LEU A 22 -7.32 -13.61 2.63
C LEU A 22 -5.80 -13.68 2.67
N VAL A 23 -5.12 -12.62 3.14
CA VAL A 23 -3.65 -12.54 3.20
C VAL A 23 -3.19 -12.83 4.63
N ASP A 24 -2.15 -13.66 4.79
CA ASP A 24 -1.52 -13.90 6.10
C ASP A 24 -0.95 -12.58 6.65
N PRO A 25 -1.34 -12.15 7.87
CA PRO A 25 -0.91 -10.86 8.42
C PRO A 25 0.61 -10.72 8.61
N ALA A 26 1.31 -11.80 8.97
CA ALA A 26 2.74 -11.76 9.24
C ALA A 26 3.56 -11.69 7.95
N GLU A 27 3.13 -12.43 6.92
CA GLU A 27 3.70 -12.32 5.57
C GLU A 27 3.45 -10.92 4.99
N ALA A 28 2.23 -10.40 5.16
CA ALA A 28 1.84 -9.08 4.71
C ALA A 28 2.68 -7.96 5.35
N GLU A 29 2.89 -8.00 6.67
CA GLU A 29 3.74 -7.05 7.40
C GLU A 29 5.20 -7.14 6.93
N THR A 30 5.71 -8.35 6.72
CA THR A 30 7.07 -8.58 6.24
C THR A 30 7.28 -8.00 4.84
N LEU A 31 6.35 -8.28 3.92
CA LEU A 31 6.36 -7.73 2.57
C LEU A 31 6.22 -6.20 2.58
N GLY A 32 5.30 -5.66 3.38
CA GLY A 32 5.07 -4.22 3.51
C GLY A 32 6.31 -3.48 4.01
N ARG A 33 6.97 -4.00 5.06
CA ARG A 33 8.23 -3.45 5.55
C ARG A 33 9.34 -3.53 4.51
N ALA A 34 9.53 -4.68 3.87
CA ALA A 34 10.55 -4.84 2.83
C ALA A 34 10.32 -3.88 1.66
N ARG A 35 9.05 -3.71 1.23
CA ARG A 35 8.68 -2.80 0.14
C ARG A 35 8.93 -1.34 0.47
N LEU A 36 8.75 -0.95 1.73
CA LEU A 36 8.91 0.44 2.20
C LEU A 36 10.29 0.76 2.78
N ALA A 37 11.17 -0.24 2.95
CA ALA A 37 12.50 -0.09 3.51
C ALA A 37 13.34 1.05 2.86
N PRO A 38 13.27 1.29 1.53
CA PRO A 38 13.98 2.43 0.92
C PRO A 38 13.57 3.82 1.46
N LEU A 39 12.44 3.92 2.17
CA LEU A 39 11.94 5.15 2.78
C LEU A 39 12.19 5.26 4.29
N ASP A 40 12.83 4.28 4.94
CA ASP A 40 12.98 4.25 6.41
C ASP A 40 13.73 5.47 6.97
N GLY A 41 14.72 5.99 6.23
CA GLY A 41 15.45 7.21 6.57
C GLY A 41 14.74 8.51 6.17
N ALA A 42 13.53 8.45 5.63
CA ALA A 42 12.83 9.57 5.02
C ALA A 42 11.36 9.68 5.49
N PRO A 43 11.11 9.95 6.78
CA PRO A 43 9.76 9.94 7.36
C PRO A 43 8.80 10.91 6.67
N ALA A 44 9.28 12.09 6.28
CA ALA A 44 8.48 13.07 5.55
C ALA A 44 8.04 12.57 4.16
N LEU A 45 8.83 11.74 3.49
CA LEU A 45 8.45 11.11 2.22
C LEU A 45 7.39 10.02 2.44
N ARG A 46 7.59 9.16 3.45
CA ARG A 46 6.64 8.10 3.82
C ARG A 46 5.28 8.69 4.23
N GLU A 47 5.27 9.76 5.01
CA GLU A 47 4.06 10.50 5.38
C GLU A 47 3.38 11.12 4.17
N THR A 48 4.15 11.81 3.31
CA THR A 48 3.59 12.45 2.12
C THR A 48 2.98 11.41 1.16
N LEU A 49 3.65 10.27 0.96
CA LEU A 49 3.14 9.16 0.15
C LEU A 49 1.84 8.58 0.74
N ARG A 50 1.80 8.33 2.05
CA ARG A 50 0.61 7.84 2.75
C ARG A 50 -0.57 8.78 2.56
N MET A 51 -0.37 10.08 2.79
CA MET A 51 -1.44 11.07 2.66
C MET A 51 -1.90 11.23 1.20
N TRP A 52 -0.97 11.23 0.25
CA TRP A 52 -1.26 11.30 -1.17
C TRP A 52 -2.08 10.12 -1.68
N LEU A 53 -1.73 8.89 -1.29
CA LEU A 53 -2.51 7.70 -1.62
C LEU A 53 -3.90 7.72 -0.96
N SER A 54 -3.99 8.16 0.30
CA SER A 54 -5.26 8.29 1.03
C SER A 54 -6.21 9.29 0.39
N LEU A 55 -5.67 10.30 -0.30
CA LEU A 55 -6.41 11.35 -1.00
C LEU A 55 -6.47 11.11 -2.52
N HIS A 56 -6.31 9.85 -2.95
CA HIS A 56 -6.45 9.39 -4.33
C HIS A 56 -5.55 10.12 -5.33
N GLY A 57 -4.33 10.44 -4.91
CA GLY A 57 -3.32 11.07 -5.75
C GLY A 57 -3.48 12.58 -5.95
N SER A 58 -4.31 13.24 -5.15
CA SER A 58 -4.58 14.67 -5.28
C SER A 58 -3.47 15.53 -4.68
N TRP A 59 -2.71 16.24 -5.53
CA TRP A 59 -1.65 17.16 -5.10
C TRP A 59 -2.17 18.23 -4.14
N ASP A 60 -3.27 18.88 -4.50
CA ASP A 60 -3.77 20.04 -3.76
C ASP A 60 -4.44 19.61 -2.44
N ARG A 61 -5.18 18.49 -2.41
CA ARG A 61 -5.74 17.99 -1.15
C ARG A 61 -4.65 17.51 -0.19
N THR A 62 -3.60 16.86 -0.70
CA THR A 62 -2.45 16.47 0.13
C THR A 62 -1.68 17.67 0.65
N ALA A 63 -1.50 18.71 -0.18
CA ALA A 63 -0.88 19.96 0.22
C ALA A 63 -1.62 20.61 1.39
N VAL A 64 -2.95 20.72 1.29
CA VAL A 64 -3.81 21.24 2.36
C VAL A 64 -3.74 20.35 3.61
N ALA A 65 -3.83 19.03 3.45
CA ALA A 65 -3.84 18.10 4.59
C ALA A 65 -2.51 18.07 5.38
N LEU A 66 -1.38 18.35 4.71
CA LEU A 66 -0.05 18.37 5.33
C LEU A 66 0.45 19.78 5.65
N ASP A 67 -0.36 20.82 5.37
CA ASP A 67 0.02 22.24 5.49
C ASP A 67 1.36 22.57 4.79
N ILE A 68 1.52 22.12 3.55
CA ILE A 68 2.71 22.38 2.72
C ILE A 68 2.30 22.82 1.31
N HIS A 69 3.22 23.46 0.61
CA HIS A 69 2.97 23.84 -0.79
C HIS A 69 2.82 22.60 -1.70
N ARG A 70 1.89 22.66 -2.68
CA ARG A 70 1.69 21.61 -3.70
C ARG A 70 2.94 21.17 -4.47
N ASN A 71 3.96 22.03 -4.56
CA ASN A 71 5.20 21.73 -5.27
C ASN A 71 6.09 20.84 -4.39
N THR A 72 6.09 21.07 -3.09
CA THR A 72 6.73 20.20 -2.10
C THR A 72 6.12 18.80 -2.14
N VAL A 73 4.78 18.68 -2.24
CA VAL A 73 4.12 17.38 -2.43
C VAL A 73 4.64 16.68 -3.68
N ARG A 74 4.61 17.36 -4.85
CA ARG A 74 5.07 16.78 -6.12
C ARG A 74 6.53 16.32 -6.05
N GLN A 75 7.42 17.15 -5.47
CA GLN A 75 8.83 16.81 -5.31
C GLN A 75 9.03 15.61 -4.39
N ARG A 76 8.33 15.56 -3.25
CA ARG A 76 8.42 14.43 -2.31
C ARG A 76 7.89 13.15 -2.92
N ILE A 77 6.78 13.19 -3.65
CA ILE A 77 6.23 12.01 -4.33
C ILE A 77 7.15 11.53 -5.46
N ALA A 78 7.71 12.45 -6.26
CA ALA A 78 8.72 12.08 -7.27
C ALA A 78 9.96 11.45 -6.63
N ARG A 79 10.42 11.98 -5.48
CA ARG A 79 11.54 11.40 -4.74
C ARG A 79 11.22 10.02 -4.16
N ALA A 80 10.01 9.84 -3.62
CA ALA A 80 9.55 8.55 -3.11
C ALA A 80 9.46 7.50 -4.23
N ALA A 81 8.89 7.87 -5.38
CA ALA A 81 8.83 7.02 -6.57
C ALA A 81 10.23 6.56 -7.01
N ALA A 82 11.19 7.48 -7.04
CA ALA A 82 12.56 7.16 -7.41
C ALA A 82 13.26 6.22 -6.41
N LEU A 83 13.05 6.41 -5.10
CA LEU A 83 13.62 5.54 -4.06
C LEU A 83 12.98 4.14 -4.05
N LEU A 84 11.69 4.06 -4.37
CA LEU A 84 10.95 2.81 -4.43
C LEU A 84 11.04 2.11 -5.79
N GLU A 85 11.71 2.74 -6.76
CA GLU A 85 11.75 2.29 -8.16
C GLU A 85 10.35 1.96 -8.70
N ALA A 86 9.40 2.86 -8.45
CA ALA A 86 7.97 2.63 -8.67
C ALA A 86 7.35 3.69 -9.58
N ASP A 87 6.52 3.25 -10.54
CA ASP A 87 5.69 4.15 -11.35
C ASP A 87 4.38 4.48 -10.62
N LEU A 88 4.33 5.64 -9.97
CA LEU A 88 3.11 6.11 -9.28
C LEU A 88 2.01 6.61 -10.23
N GLY A 89 2.26 6.66 -11.54
CA GLY A 89 1.25 6.86 -12.57
C GLY A 89 0.35 5.63 -12.73
N ASP A 90 0.88 4.43 -12.47
CA ASP A 90 0.15 3.17 -12.53
C ASP A 90 -0.77 3.00 -11.30
N ALA A 91 -2.03 2.63 -11.55
CA ALA A 91 -3.01 2.38 -10.51
C ALA A 91 -2.70 1.13 -9.68
N ASP A 92 -2.15 0.10 -10.30
CA ASP A 92 -1.83 -1.17 -9.64
C ASP A 92 -0.65 -0.97 -8.67
N VAL A 93 0.38 -0.24 -9.10
CA VAL A 93 1.51 0.15 -8.24
C VAL A 93 1.05 1.00 -7.06
N ARG A 94 0.15 1.97 -7.27
CA ARG A 94 -0.42 2.76 -6.16
C ARG A 94 -1.18 1.89 -5.18
N MET A 95 -1.92 0.89 -5.67
CA MET A 95 -2.67 -0.04 -4.82
C MET A 95 -1.73 -0.94 -4.01
N GLU A 96 -0.70 -1.50 -4.64
CA GLU A 96 0.34 -2.29 -3.95
C GLU A 96 0.99 -1.47 -2.81
N LEU A 97 1.41 -0.24 -3.08
CA LEU A 97 2.03 0.63 -2.08
C LEU A 97 1.05 1.04 -0.98
N TRP A 98 -0.23 1.21 -1.30
CA TRP A 98 -1.26 1.45 -0.28
C TRP A 98 -1.36 0.27 0.68
N PHE A 99 -1.36 -0.97 0.18
CA PHE A 99 -1.36 -2.15 1.03
C PHE A 99 -0.08 -2.29 1.84
N ALA A 100 1.09 -2.06 1.23
CA ALA A 100 2.37 -2.05 1.95
C ALA A 100 2.36 -1.06 3.14
N LEU A 101 1.76 0.12 2.98
CA LEU A 101 1.60 1.13 4.04
C LEU A 101 0.55 0.79 5.10
N LYS A 102 -0.35 -0.14 4.81
CA LYS A 102 -1.40 -0.63 5.73
C LYS A 102 -0.94 -1.86 6.52
N TRP A 103 -0.04 -2.66 5.94
CA TRP A 103 0.52 -3.85 6.57
C TRP A 103 1.74 -3.56 7.46
N GLY A 104 2.47 -2.45 7.23
CA GLY A 104 3.64 -2.08 8.03
C GLY A 104 3.68 -0.63 8.50
#